data_AF-A0A954ZP76-F1
#
_entry.id   AF-A0A954ZP76-F1
#
_cell.length_a   1.000
_cell.length_b   1.000
_cell.length_c   1.000
_cell.angle_alpha   90.00
_cell.angle_beta   90.00
_cell.angle_gamma   90.00
#
_symmetry.space_group_name_H-M   'P 1'
#
loop_
_entity.id
_entity.type
_entity.pdbx_description
1 polymer ?
#
loop_
_entity_poly.entity_id
_entity_poly.type
_entity_poly.pdbx_seq_one_letter_code
_entity_poly.pdbx_strand_id
1 'polypeptide(L)' 'MPKADPANVRLLVLDVDGCLTDGSVHLDGEGRETKRYNIKDGLGIAVWMKLGLHVAVVTGRKSDSLIARCKE' A
#
# COMPACT_ATOMS: atom_id res chain seq x y z
N MET A 1 -16.03 19.83 -8.98
CA MET A 1 -14.78 20.13 -8.27
C MET A 1 -13.69 20.35 -9.31
N PRO A 2 -12.86 21.40 -9.20
CA PRO A 2 -11.70 21.53 -10.08
C PRO A 2 -10.80 20.31 -9.90
N LYS A 3 -10.26 19.76 -11.00
CA LYS A 3 -9.29 18.67 -10.94
C LYS A 3 -8.03 19.18 -10.24
N ALA A 4 -7.57 18.45 -9.23
CA ALA A 4 -6.26 18.70 -8.65
C ALA A 4 -5.19 18.43 -9.72
N ASP A 5 -4.16 19.26 -9.75
CA ASP A 5 -2.97 19.02 -10.55
C ASP A 5 -2.11 17.95 -9.84
N PRO A 6 -1.89 16.77 -10.46
CA PRO A 6 -1.04 15.72 -9.88
C PRO A 6 0.37 16.20 -9.52
N ALA A 7 0.90 17.22 -10.20
CA ALA A 7 2.23 17.76 -9.93
C ALA A 7 2.36 18.41 -8.54
N ASN A 8 1.24 18.80 -7.92
CA ASN A 8 1.22 19.40 -6.59
C ASN A 8 1.03 18.39 -5.45
N VAL A 9 0.88 17.09 -5.77
CA VAL A 9 0.67 16.05 -4.75
C VAL A 9 1.97 15.83 -3.99
N ARG A 10 1.89 15.96 -2.66
CA ARG A 10 3.04 15.81 -1.74
C ARG A 10 2.95 14.57 -0.84
N LEU A 11 1.74 14.02 -0.71
CA LEU A 11 1.41 12.86 0.11
C LEU A 11 0.55 11.90 -0.69
N LEU A 12 0.98 10.65 -0.74
CA LEU A 12 0.19 9.53 -1.28
C LEU A 12 -0.39 8.73 -0.10
N VAL A 13 -1.71 8.66 0.00
CA VAL A 13 -2.39 7.82 1.00
C VAL A 13 -2.98 6.61 0.28
N LEU A 14 -2.57 5.42 0.69
CA LEU A 14 -2.93 4.16 0.03
C LEU A 14 -3.80 3.31 0.94
N ASP A 15 -4.88 2.79 0.39
CA ASP A 15 -5.54 1.62 0.95
C ASP A 15 -4.69 0.37 0.65
N VAL A 16 -5.07 -0.76 1.24
CA VAL A 16 -4.38 -2.04 1.09
C VAL A 16 -5.20 -2.99 0.26
N ASP A 17 -6.38 -3.38 0.76
CA ASP A 17 -7.15 -4.46 0.16
C ASP A 17 -7.93 -4.00 -1.07
N GLY A 18 -7.52 -4.48 -2.24
CA GLY A 18 -8.04 -4.01 -3.53
C GLY A 18 -7.30 -2.78 -4.09
N CYS A 19 -6.25 -2.32 -3.42
CA CYS A 19 -5.34 -1.28 -3.91
C CYS A 19 -3.91 -1.80 -4.05
N LEU A 20 -3.25 -2.12 -2.94
CA LEU A 20 -1.92 -2.74 -2.92
C LEU A 20 -1.96 -4.27 -3.06
N THR A 21 -3.15 -4.86 -2.88
CA THR A 21 -3.45 -6.26 -3.16
C THR A 21 -4.55 -6.36 -4.20
N ASP A 22 -4.79 -7.56 -4.71
CA ASP A 22 -5.92 -7.86 -5.60
C ASP A 22 -7.28 -7.93 -4.88
N GLY A 23 -7.33 -7.62 -3.58
CA GLY A 23 -8.55 -7.66 -2.76
C GLY A 23 -8.94 -9.05 -2.26
N SER A 24 -8.16 -10.09 -2.59
CA SER A 24 -8.38 -11.43 -2.07
C SER A 24 -7.92 -11.56 -0.61
N VAL A 25 -8.61 -12.41 0.16
CA VAL A 25 -8.24 -12.74 1.54
C VAL A 25 -7.85 -14.21 1.60
N HIS A 26 -6.58 -14.48 1.88
CA HIS A 26 -6.05 -15.83 2.01
C HIS A 26 -5.86 -16.17 3.49
N LEU A 27 -6.63 -17.16 3.96
CA LEU A 27 -6.57 -17.69 5.32
C LEU A 27 -6.19 -19.17 5.27
N ASP A 28 -5.36 -19.60 6.21
CA ASP A 28 -5.15 -21.03 6.44
C ASP A 28 -6.15 -21.61 7.46
N GLY A 29 -6.03 -22.91 7.74
CA GLY A 29 -6.92 -23.61 8.69
C GLY A 29 -6.79 -23.14 10.15
N GLU A 30 -5.76 -22.35 10.48
CA GLU A 30 -5.55 -21.76 11.81
C GLU A 30 -5.99 -20.29 11.86
N GLY A 31 -6.52 -19.76 10.75
CA GLY A 31 -6.96 -18.37 10.64
C GLY A 31 -5.83 -17.36 10.42
N ARG A 32 -4.61 -17.81 10.09
CA ARG A 32 -3.51 -16.90 9.75
C ARG A 32 -3.72 -16.32 8.36
N GLU A 33 -3.58 -15.01 8.26
CA GLU A 33 -3.75 -14.27 7.01
C GLU A 33 -2.42 -14.08 6.28
N THR A 34 -2.43 -14.34 4.97
CA THR A 34 -1.35 -13.97 4.06
C THR A 34 -1.85 -12.99 3.01
N LYS A 35 -0.98 -12.07 2.57
CA LYS A 35 -1.27 -11.09 1.53
C LYS A 35 -0.22 -11.16 0.42
N ARG A 36 -0.66 -10.93 -0.82
CA ARG A 36 0.21 -10.81 -1.99
C ARG A 36 0.23 -9.35 -2.44
N TYR A 37 1.43 -8.84 -2.67
CA TYR A 37 1.68 -7.49 -3.17
C TYR A 37 2.36 -7.53 -4.53
N ASN A 38 2.30 -6.42 -5.26
CA ASN A 38 3.01 -6.28 -6.53
C ASN A 38 4.40 -5.65 -6.33
N ILE A 39 5.43 -6.26 -6.91
CA ILE A 39 6.81 -5.74 -6.87
C ILE A 39 6.91 -4.38 -7.57
N LYS A 40 6.16 -4.18 -8.66
CA LYS A 40 6.18 -2.92 -9.43
C LYS A 40 5.63 -1.75 -8.60
N ASP A 41 4.63 -2.00 -7.74
CA ASP A 41 4.10 -0.98 -6.84
C ASP A 41 5.17 -0.57 -5.81
N GLY A 42 5.96 -1.53 -5.33
CA GLY A 42 7.11 -1.25 -4.47
C GLY A 42 8.13 -0.31 -5.12
N LEU A 43 8.46 -0.56 -6.39
CA LEU A 43 9.35 0.34 -7.14
C LEU A 43 8.75 1.75 -7.27
N GLY A 44 7.46 1.86 -7.59
CA GLY A 44 6.77 3.15 -7.70
C GLY A 44 6.80 3.94 -6.38
N ILE A 45 6.49 3.28 -5.26
CA ILE A 45 6.54 3.84 -3.91
C ILE A 45 7.97 4.25 -3.54
N ALA A 46 8.97 3.42 -3.84
CA ALA A 46 10.36 3.72 -3.58
C ALA A 46 10.86 4.95 -4.37
N VAL A 47 10.48 5.06 -5.66
CA VAL A 47 10.79 6.24 -6.48
C VAL A 47 10.10 7.48 -5.91
N TRP A 48 8.83 7.40 -5.54
CA TRP A 48 8.08 8.49 -4.91
C TRP A 48 8.77 9.00 -3.63
N MET A 49 9.16 8.08 -2.73
CA MET A 49 9.89 8.45 -1.50
C MET A 49 11.26 9.06 -1.80
N LYS A 50 12.00 8.56 -2.80
CA LYS A 50 13.28 9.13 -3.24
C LYS A 50 13.17 10.56 -3.77
N LEU A 51 12.00 10.96 -4.28
CA LEU A 51 11.71 12.35 -4.66
C LEU A 51 11.39 13.26 -3.46
N GLY A 52 11.54 12.77 -2.22
CA GLY A 52 11.22 13.50 -0.99
C GLY A 52 9.72 13.69 -0.77
N LEU A 53 8.90 12.80 -1.33
CA LEU A 53 7.46 12.80 -1.16
C LEU A 53 7.05 11.79 -0.09
N HIS A 54 5.91 12.01 0.55
CA HIS A 54 5.46 11.18 1.67
C HIS A 54 4.46 10.12 1.23
N VAL A 55 4.46 8.99 1.93
CA VAL A 55 3.48 7.92 1.75
C VAL A 55 2.89 7.57 3.12
N ALA A 56 1.58 7.37 3.16
CA ALA A 56 0.88 6.79 4.28
C ALA A 56 0.03 5.61 3.80
N VAL A 57 -0.08 4.58 4.63
CA VAL A 57 -0.97 3.44 4.38
C VAL A 57 -2.07 3.47 5.44
N VAL A 58 -3.33 3.43 5.01
CA VAL A 58 -4.50 3.43 5.89
C VAL A 58 -5.40 2.28 5.48
N THR A 59 -5.67 1.36 6.41
CA THR A 59 -6.52 0.20 6.16
C THR A 59 -7.35 -0.13 7.39
N GLY A 60 -8.52 -0.73 7.17
CA GLY A 60 -9.37 -1.24 8.25
C GLY A 60 -8.92 -2.58 8.83
N ARG A 61 -7.93 -3.26 8.23
CA ARG A 61 -7.46 -4.58 8.68
C ARG A 61 -6.08 -4.49 9.34
N LYS A 62 -5.90 -5.22 10.44
CA LYS A 62 -4.59 -5.43 11.05
C LYS A 62 -3.94 -6.67 10.42
N SER A 63 -2.70 -6.54 9.96
CA SER A 63 -1.95 -7.64 9.34
C SER A 63 -0.46 -7.50 9.57
N ASP A 64 0.18 -8.54 10.11
CA ASP A 64 1.64 -8.55 10.30
C ASP A 64 2.39 -8.57 8.95
N SER A 65 1.79 -9.18 7.92
CA SER A 65 2.30 -9.13 6.55
C SER A 65 2.37 -7.70 6.02
N LEU A 66 1.37 -6.87 6.32
CA LEU A 66 1.38 -5.46 5.93
C LEU A 66 2.46 -4.67 6.67
N ILE A 67 2.61 -4.89 7.98
CA ILE A 67 3.66 -4.23 8.78
C ILE A 67 5.05 -4.58 8.23
N ALA A 68 5.29 -5.84 7.87
CA ALA A 68 6.54 -6.26 7.26
C ALA A 68 6.76 -5.56 5.90
N ARG A 69 5.72 -5.50 5.06
CA ARG A 69 5.78 -4.83 3.76
C ARG A 69 6.12 -3.34 3.86
N CYS A 70 5.58 -2.64 4.85
CA CYS A 70 5.87 -1.20 5.02
C CYS A 70 7.28 -0.91 5.57
N LYS A 71 8.00 -1.92 6.06
CA LYS A 71 9.37 -1.76 6.61
C LYS A 71 10.48 -2.06 5.59
N GLU A 72 10.13 -2.67 4.47
CA GLU A 72 11.02 -2.95 3.34
C GLU A 72 11.32 -1.66 2.55
#